data_AF-B0JRT6-F1
#
_entry.id   AF-B0JRT6-F1
#
_cell.length_a   1.000
_cell.length_b   1.000
_cell.length_c   1.000
_cell.angle_alpha   90.00
_cell.angle_beta   90.00
_cell.angle_gamma   90.00
#
_symmetry.space_group_name_H-M   'P 1'
#
loop_
_entity.id
_entity.type
_entity.pdbx_description
1 polymer ?
#
loop_
_entity_poly.entity_id
_entity_poly.type
_entity_poly.pdbx_seq_one_letter_code
_entity_poly.pdbx_strand_id
1 'polypeptide(L)' 'MEYWSEVREIEASKLIFIEESGVNLALLRLYARALIGRRARGRKPQKRGRNISIISAIS' A
#
# COMPACT_ATOMS: atom_id res chain seq x y z
N MET A 1 20.09 -23.64 -4.41
CA MET A 1 19.05 -24.66 -4.15
C MET A 1 18.93 -24.93 -2.65
N GLU A 2 20.06 -24.95 -1.94
CA GLU A 2 20.20 -25.16 -0.48
C GLU A 2 19.40 -24.18 0.39
N TYR A 3 19.46 -22.87 0.11
CA TYR A 3 18.70 -21.84 0.85
C TYR A 3 17.19 -22.12 0.99
N TRP A 4 16.51 -22.49 -0.11
CA TRP A 4 15.07 -22.75 -0.06
C TRP A 4 14.72 -24.04 0.66
N SER A 5 15.64 -25.01 0.69
CA SER A 5 15.50 -26.22 1.50
C SER A 5 15.60 -25.87 2.98
N GLU A 6 16.58 -25.07 3.39
CA GLU A 6 16.76 -24.64 4.79
C GLU A 6 15.58 -23.81 5.29
N VAL A 7 15.11 -22.84 4.50
CA VAL A 7 13.98 -21.97 4.89
C VAL A 7 12.69 -22.76 5.10
N ARG A 8 12.47 -23.84 4.34
CA ARG A 8 11.28 -24.69 4.48
C ARG A 8 11.23 -25.48 5.78
N GLU A 9 12.38 -25.75 6.39
CA GLU A 9 12.48 -26.45 7.68
C GLU A 9 12.24 -25.51 8.87
N ILE A 10 12.18 -24.19 8.63
CA ILE A 10 11.88 -23.22 9.68
C ILE A 10 10.39 -23.22 9.97
N GLU A 11 10.04 -23.36 11.25
CA GLU A 11 8.66 -23.25 11.72
C GLU A 11 8.09 -21.86 11.39
N ALA A 12 6.92 -21.79 10.76
CA ALA A 12 6.32 -20.54 10.31
C ALA A 12 6.13 -19.51 11.44
N SER A 13 5.85 -19.96 12.66
CA SER A 13 5.71 -19.12 13.86
C SER A 13 7.00 -18.37 14.26
N LYS A 14 8.14 -18.74 13.67
CA LYS A 14 9.46 -18.14 13.92
C LYS A 14 9.90 -17.22 12.78
N LEU A 15 9.08 -17.08 11.73
CA LEU A 15 9.39 -16.21 10.61
C LEU A 15 8.90 -14.79 10.90
N ILE A 16 9.78 -13.82 10.69
CA ILE A 16 9.46 -12.40 10.72
C ILE A 16 9.80 -11.83 9.34
N PHE A 17 8.80 -11.32 8.64
CA PHE A 17 8.94 -10.70 7.34
C PHE A 17 9.13 -9.19 7.53
N ILE A 18 10.19 -8.65 6.95
CA ILE A 18 10.52 -7.22 7.02
C ILE A 18 10.40 -6.63 5.61
N GLU A 19 9.71 -5.51 5.49
CA GLU A 19 9.49 -4.83 4.20
C GLU A 19 9.49 -3.30 4.36
N GLU A 20 9.84 -2.60 3.27
CA GLU A 20 9.67 -1.16 3.15
C GLU A 20 8.63 -0.83 2.08
N SER A 21 7.65 0.00 2.45
CA SER A 21 6.61 0.48 1.53
C SER A 21 6.49 2.01 1.52
N GLY A 22 6.30 2.59 0.34
CA GLY A 22 6.06 4.01 0.17
C GLY A 22 4.56 4.34 0.11
N VAL A 23 4.09 5.27 0.95
CA VAL A 23 2.69 5.70 0.96
C VAL A 23 2.56 7.18 0.60
N ASN A 24 1.66 7.49 -0.32
CA ASN A 24 1.23 8.85 -0.58
C ASN A 24 0.03 9.19 0.34
N LEU A 25 0.17 10.18 1.22
CA LEU A 25 -0.89 10.56 2.16
C LEU A 25 -2.04 11.36 1.52
N ALA A 26 -1.86 11.85 0.30
CA ALA A 26 -2.85 12.67 -0.39
C ALA A 26 -3.69 11.87 -1.39
N LEU A 27 -4.06 10.63 -1.03
CA LEU A 27 -4.99 9.85 -1.83
C LEU A 27 -6.33 10.58 -1.91
N LEU A 28 -6.89 10.62 -3.11
CA LEU A 28 -8.21 11.18 -3.39
C LEU A 28 -9.11 10.08 -3.95
N ARG A 29 -10.42 10.23 -3.73
CA ARG A 29 -11.41 9.32 -4.31
C ARG A 29 -11.22 9.24 -5.82
N LEU A 30 -11.25 8.01 -6.35
CA LEU A 30 -11.17 7.77 -7.78
C LEU A 30 -12.39 8.32 -8.52
N TYR A 31 -13.57 8.25 -7.89
CA TYR A 31 -14.83 8.68 -8.48
C TYR A 31 -15.47 9.83 -7.70
N ALA A 32 -15.96 10.82 -8.45
CA ALA A 32 -16.80 11.89 -7.93
C ALA A 32 -18.24 11.38 -7.70
N ARG A 33 -19.01 12.09 -6.88
CA ARG A 33 -20.42 11.78 -6.61
C ARG A 33 -21.28 12.92 -7.15
N ALA A 34 -22.43 12.59 -7.76
CA ALA A 34 -23.43 13.54 -8.21
C ALA A 34 -24.84 12.92 -8.07
N LEU A 35 -25.86 13.77 -8.07
CA LEU A 35 -27.25 13.34 -8.11
C LEU A 35 -27.56 12.64 -9.45
N ILE A 36 -28.62 11.83 -9.46
CA ILE A 36 -29.11 11.17 -10.67
C ILE A 36 -29.40 12.21 -11.76
N GLY A 37 -28.96 11.93 -12.99
CA GLY A 37 -29.11 12.83 -14.13
C GLY A 37 -28.13 14.01 -14.16
N ARG A 38 -27.22 14.13 -13.19
CA ARG A 38 -26.22 15.21 -13.14
C ARG A 38 -24.81 14.66 -13.37
N ARG A 39 -24.05 15.34 -14.24
CA ARG A 39 -22.63 15.04 -14.44
C ARG A 39 -21.82 15.62 -13.28
N ALA A 40 -21.03 14.77 -12.61
CA ALA A 40 -20.04 15.25 -11.66
C ALA A 40 -18.92 15.99 -12.41
N ARG A 41 -18.64 17.24 -12.02
CA ARG A 41 -17.50 18.03 -12.49
C ARG A 41 -16.63 18.39 -11.30
N GLY A 42 -15.31 18.38 -11.49
CA GLY A 42 -14.37 18.76 -10.45
C GLY A 42 -12.93 18.67 -10.93
N ARG A 43 -12.04 19.40 -10.27
CA ARG A 43 -10.60 19.31 -10.50
C ARG A 43 -10.02 18.30 -9.51
N LYS A 44 -9.28 17.31 -9.99
CA LYS A 44 -8.48 16.40 -9.15
C LYS A 44 -7.09 17.03 -8.98
N PRO A 45 -6.75 17.62 -7.83
CA PRO A 45 -5.39 18.07 -7.61
C PRO A 45 -4.46 16.85 -7.59
N GLN A 46 -3.43 16.88 -8.43
CA GLN A 46 -2.42 15.83 -8.52
C GLN A 46 -1.17 16.23 -7.72
N LYS A 47 -0.40 15.23 -7.26
CA LYS A 47 0.91 15.42 -6.59
C LYS A 47 0.87 16.33 -5.34
N ARG A 48 -0.19 16.24 -4.54
CA ARG A 48 -0.22 16.89 -3.23
C ARG A 48 0.43 15.98 -2.18
N GLY A 49 0.99 16.58 -1.13
CA GLY A 49 1.55 15.85 0.01
C GLY A 49 2.95 15.29 -0.20
N ARG A 50 3.60 14.93 0.91
CA ARG A 50 4.88 14.21 0.92
C ARG A 50 4.61 12.71 0.82
N ASN A 51 5.48 11.99 0.11
CA ASN A 51 5.54 10.53 0.24
C ASN A 51 6.23 10.21 1.56
N ILE A 52 5.72 9.21 2.27
CA ILE A 52 6.34 8.66 3.48
C ILE A 52 6.82 7.24 3.19
N SER A 53 7.98 6.87 3.71
CA SER A 53 8.41 5.47 3.77
C SER A 53 7.93 4.85 5.08
N ILE A 54 7.47 3.62 5.00
CA ILE A 54 7.08 2.78 6.12
C ILE A 54 8.04 1.60 6.13
N ILE A 55 8.74 1.40 7.23
CA ILE A 55 9.49 0.17 7.49
C ILE A 55 8.62 -0.68 8.42
N SER A 56 8.29 -1.90 8.00
CA SER A 56 7.36 -2.76 8.71
C SER A 56 7.91 -4.16 8.92
N ALA A 57 7.43 -4.82 9.97
CA ALA A 57 7.68 -6.22 10.24
C ALA A 57 6.36 -6.92 10.59
N ILE A 58 6.14 -8.11 10.04
CA ILE A 58 4.99 -8.97 10.35
C ILE A 58 5.46 -10.39 10.65
N SER A 59 4.78 -11.05 11.58
CA SER A 59 5.04 -12.43 12.01
C SER A 59 3.81 -13.30 11.79
#